data_AF-A0A920QBC1-F1
#
_entry.id   AF-A0A920QBC1-F1
#
_cell.length_a   1.000
_cell.length_b   1.000
_cell.length_c   1.000
_cell.angle_alpha   90.00
_cell.angle_beta   90.00
_cell.angle_gamma   90.00
#
_symmetry.space_group_name_H-M   'P 1'
#
loop_
_entity.id
_entity.type
_entity.pdbx_description
1 polymer ?
#
loop_
_entity_poly.entity_id
_entity_poly.type
_entity_poly.pdbx_seq_one_letter_code
_entity_poly.pdbx_strand_id
1 'polypeptide(L)'
;MADYAEPNAGALPSITRRLRIRGNGEVWYLAAAGDSITEQNGGYNIGGTMLRVSFPELEAKPVVRENSGRKELLIKFIVDGQATLKQQYEWNL
;
A
#
# COMPACT_ATOMS: atom_id res chain seq x y z
N MET A 1 13.62 4.83 -14.05
CA MET A 1 12.36 5.60 -13.97
C MET A 1 11.91 5.62 -12.51
N ALA A 2 11.61 6.82 -12.01
CA ALA A 2 11.17 7.11 -10.65
C ALA A 2 9.64 7.11 -10.58
N ASP A 3 9.08 6.83 -9.41
CA ASP A 3 7.67 6.96 -9.01
C ASP A 3 6.75 7.70 -10.01
N TYR A 4 5.85 6.96 -10.65
CA TYR A 4 4.88 7.47 -11.61
C TYR A 4 3.55 6.73 -11.47
N ALA A 5 2.47 7.38 -11.88
CA ALA A 5 1.15 6.79 -11.95
C ALA A 5 1.02 5.94 -13.23
N GLU A 6 0.70 4.65 -13.08
CA GLU A 6 0.27 3.78 -14.18
C GLU A 6 -1.26 3.86 -14.29
N PRO A 7 -1.84 4.36 -15.42
CA PRO A 7 -3.27 4.30 -15.64
C PRO A 7 -3.71 2.85 -15.81
N ASN A 8 -4.83 2.48 -15.17
CA ASN A 8 -5.37 1.14 -15.25
C ASN A 8 -6.79 1.20 -15.82
N ALA A 9 -7.10 0.32 -16.79
CA ALA A 9 -8.45 0.22 -17.34
C ALA A 9 -9.31 -0.60 -16.36
N GLY A 10 -10.32 0.04 -15.76
CA GLY A 10 -11.21 -0.59 -14.78
C GLY A 10 -12.48 0.23 -14.59
N ALA A 11 -13.48 -0.35 -13.92
CA ALA A 11 -14.77 0.32 -13.69
C ALA A 11 -14.67 1.47 -12.68
N LEU A 12 -13.62 1.49 -11.85
CA LEU A 12 -13.43 2.47 -10.78
C LEU A 12 -12.22 3.36 -11.04
N PRO A 13 -12.24 4.62 -10.57
CA PRO A 13 -11.06 5.46 -10.54
C PRO A 13 -9.94 4.77 -9.76
N SER A 14 -8.75 4.68 -10.37
CA SER A 14 -7.59 4.07 -9.73
C SER A 14 -6.27 4.68 -10.16
N ILE A 15 -5.28 4.57 -9.30
CA ILE A 15 -3.89 4.97 -9.56
C ILE A 15 -2.97 3.87 -9.03
N THR A 16 -2.05 3.40 -9.86
CA THR A 16 -0.97 2.50 -9.41
C THR A 16 0.33 3.27 -9.32
N ARG A 17 0.99 3.22 -8.16
CA ARG A 17 2.32 3.81 -7.94
C ARG A 17 3.36 2.70 -7.87
N ARG A 18 4.49 2.93 -8.54
CA ARG A 18 5.68 2.09 -8.44
C ARG A 18 6.76 2.81 -7.65
N LEU A 19 6.94 2.41 -6.41
CA LEU A 19 7.93 2.97 -5.50
C LEU A 19 9.25 2.19 -5.63
N ARG A 20 10.37 2.91 -5.60
CA ARG A 20 11.71 2.34 -5.51
C ARG A 20 12.37 2.85 -4.24
N ILE A 21 12.75 1.94 -3.36
CA ILE A 21 13.44 2.20 -2.10
C ILE A 21 14.89 1.79 -2.30
N ARG A 22 15.85 2.64 -1.95
CA ARG A 22 17.30 2.35 -2.05
C ARG A 22 17.91 2.36 -0.65
N GLY A 23 18.85 1.46 -0.41
CA GLY A 23 19.53 1.33 0.87
C GLY A 23 19.84 -0.12 1.21
N ASN A 24 20.28 -0.35 2.44
CA ASN A 24 20.55 -1.68 2.99
C ASN A 24 19.91 -1.80 4.38
N GLY A 25 19.25 -2.91 4.66
CA GLY A 25 18.67 -3.23 5.97
C GLY A 25 17.14 -3.26 5.99
N GLU A 26 16.60 -3.36 7.20
CA GLU A 26 15.17 -3.48 7.44
C GLU A 26 14.48 -2.11 7.43
N VAL A 27 13.38 -1.99 6.68
CA VAL A 27 12.57 -0.77 6.58
C VAL A 27 11.10 -1.11 6.77
N TRP A 28 10.39 -0.25 7.50
CA TRP A 28 8.94 -0.28 7.60
C TRP A 28 8.34 0.86 6.78
N TYR A 29 7.51 0.52 5.82
CA TYR A 29 6.79 1.46 4.97
C TYR A 29 5.34 1.58 5.43
N LEU A 30 4.89 2.80 5.72
CA LEU A 30 3.49 3.10 6.03
C LEU A 30 2.70 3.29 4.74
N ALA A 31 1.89 2.29 4.39
CA ALA A 31 1.16 2.27 3.14
C ALA A 31 -0.20 2.98 3.20
N ALA A 32 -0.86 2.96 4.36
CA ALA A 32 -2.11 3.67 4.62
C ALA A 32 -2.38 3.82 6.13
N ALA A 33 -3.23 4.77 6.50
CA ALA A 33 -3.73 4.91 7.86
C ALA A 33 -5.18 5.43 7.88
N GLY A 34 -6.01 4.90 8.77
CA GLY A 34 -7.44 5.24 8.86
C GLY A 34 -8.05 4.87 10.20
N ASP A 35 -9.34 5.12 10.36
CA ASP A 35 -10.06 4.79 11.61
C ASP A 35 -10.23 3.27 11.77
N SER A 36 -10.34 2.58 10.65
CA SER A 36 -10.29 1.12 10.57
C SER A 36 -9.56 0.68 9.30
N ILE A 37 -9.03 -0.53 9.28
CA ILE A 37 -8.46 -1.15 8.08
C ILE A 37 -8.93 -2.59 8.03
N THR A 38 -9.61 -2.96 6.94
CA THR A 38 -10.17 -4.30 6.75
C THR A 38 -9.61 -4.95 5.49
N GLU A 39 -9.09 -6.17 5.64
CA GLU A 39 -8.60 -6.96 4.51
C GLU A 39 -9.79 -7.64 3.82
N GLN A 40 -9.94 -7.44 2.51
CA GLN A 40 -11.00 -8.04 1.71
C GLN A 40 -10.52 -8.24 0.27
N ASN A 41 -10.71 -9.43 -0.30
CA ASN A 41 -10.39 -9.75 -1.71
C ASN A 41 -8.96 -9.33 -2.13
N GLY A 42 -7.95 -9.59 -1.28
CA GLY A 42 -6.55 -9.25 -1.58
C GLY A 42 -6.20 -7.75 -1.55
N GLY A 43 -7.07 -6.93 -0.96
CA GLY A 43 -6.83 -5.50 -0.71
C GLY A 43 -7.30 -5.08 0.67
N TYR A 44 -7.04 -3.83 1.02
CA TYR A 44 -7.32 -3.24 2.33
C TYR A 44 -8.21 -2.01 2.14
N ASN A 45 -9.43 -2.06 2.69
CA ASN A 45 -10.33 -0.90 2.70
C ASN A 45 -9.96 -0.01 3.89
N ILE A 46 -9.88 1.31 3.65
CA ILE A 46 -9.47 2.30 4.65
C ILE A 46 -10.72 3.00 5.20
N GLY A 47 -11.07 2.69 6.45
CA GLY A 47 -12.20 3.25 7.16
C GLY A 47 -12.14 4.77 7.28
N GLY A 48 -13.31 5.40 7.20
CA GLY A 48 -13.44 6.86 7.11
C GLY A 48 -13.15 7.43 5.72
N THR A 49 -12.87 6.57 4.73
CA THR A 49 -12.59 6.97 3.35
C THR A 49 -13.26 6.02 2.35
N MET A 50 -13.24 6.40 1.08
CA MET A 50 -13.67 5.55 -0.05
C MET A 50 -12.50 4.76 -0.64
N LEU A 51 -11.34 4.79 0.02
CA LEU A 51 -10.10 4.26 -0.52
C LEU A 51 -9.92 2.78 -0.19
N ARG A 52 -9.59 2.02 -1.23
CA ARG A 52 -9.04 0.66 -1.15
C ARG A 52 -7.60 0.70 -1.64
N VAL A 53 -6.70 0.08 -0.89
CA VAL A 53 -5.30 -0.11 -1.30
C VAL A 53 -4.98 -1.58 -1.51
N SER A 54 -4.20 -1.89 -2.52
CA SER A 54 -3.68 -3.24 -2.76
C SER A 54 -2.23 -3.17 -3.20
N PHE A 55 -1.55 -4.31 -3.11
CA PHE A 55 -0.12 -4.39 -3.41
C PHE A 55 0.13 -5.50 -4.44
N PRO A 56 -0.09 -5.21 -5.73
CA PRO A 56 0.26 -6.15 -6.78
C PRO A 56 1.73 -6.55 -6.67
N GLU A 57 2.05 -7.82 -6.90
CA GLU A 57 3.44 -8.34 -6.89
C GLU A 57 4.14 -8.29 -5.51
N LEU A 58 3.43 -7.93 -4.44
CA LEU A 58 3.99 -7.98 -3.08
C LEU A 58 3.85 -9.39 -2.50
N GLU A 59 4.98 -10.04 -2.23
CA GLU A 59 5.01 -11.33 -1.55
C GLU A 59 4.87 -11.21 -0.03
N ALA A 60 5.37 -10.11 0.55
CA ALA A 60 5.31 -9.87 1.99
C ALA A 60 3.89 -9.51 2.43
N LYS A 61 3.40 -10.14 3.51
CA LYS A 61 2.07 -9.80 4.04
C LYS A 61 2.10 -8.46 4.79
N PRO A 62 1.26 -7.48 4.42
CA PRO A 62 1.08 -6.26 5.19
C PRO A 62 0.58 -6.53 6.61
N VAL A 63 0.97 -5.69 7.55
CA VAL A 63 0.59 -5.77 8.96
C VAL A 63 -0.25 -4.57 9.33
N VAL A 64 -1.40 -4.80 9.97
CA VAL A 64 -2.22 -3.73 10.56
C VAL A 64 -1.83 -3.57 12.02
N ARG A 65 -1.48 -2.35 12.44
CA ARG A 65 -1.23 -2.02 13.85
C ARG A 65 -2.14 -0.89 14.33
N GLU A 66 -2.41 -0.87 15.63
CA GLU A 66 -3.02 0.28 16.30
C GLU A 66 -1.93 1.27 16.69
N ASN A 67 -2.13 2.56 16.37
CA ASN A 67 -1.25 3.63 16.80
C ASN A 67 -2.09 4.89 17.08
N SER A 68 -2.08 5.35 18.33
CA SER A 68 -2.70 6.61 18.74
C SER A 68 -4.17 6.77 18.31
N GLY A 69 -4.95 5.69 18.38
CA GLY A 69 -6.38 5.68 18.02
C GLY A 69 -6.67 5.52 16.53
N ARG A 70 -5.66 5.19 15.71
CA ARG A 70 -5.79 4.88 14.29
C ARG A 70 -5.21 3.51 13.97
N LYS A 71 -5.73 2.90 12.91
CA LYS A 71 -5.14 1.74 12.27
C LYS A 71 -4.13 2.18 11.21
N GLU A 72 -2.94 1.60 11.25
CA GLU A 72 -1.87 1.81 10.28
C GLU A 72 -1.59 0.49 9.55
N LEU A 73 -1.50 0.55 8.21
CA LEU A 73 -1.13 -0.56 7.35
C LEU A 73 0.33 -0.43 6.97
N LEU A 74 1.13 -1.37 7.44
CA LEU A 74 2.58 -1.37 7.30
C LEU A 74 3.05 -2.51 6.41
N ILE A 75 4.13 -2.27 5.68
CA ILE A 75 4.87 -3.30 4.96
C ILE A 75 6.30 -3.31 5.45
N LYS A 76 6.79 -4.49 5.82
CA LYS A 76 8.19 -4.71 6.17
C LYS A 76 8.97 -5.09 4.91
N PHE A 77 10.07 -4.40 4.67
CA PHE A 77 11.02 -4.71 3.61
C PHE A 77 12.39 -5.03 4.20
N ILE A 78 13.08 -5.99 3.59
CA ILE A 78 14.54 -6.10 3.69
C ILE A 78 15.09 -5.52 2.39
N VAL A 79 15.79 -4.41 2.47
CA VAL A 79 16.39 -3.74 1.32
C VAL A 79 17.84 -4.21 1.21
N ASP A 80 18.23 -4.69 0.03
CA ASP A 80 19.61 -5.02 -0.31
C ASP A 80 19.96 -4.31 -1.63
N GLY A 81 20.60 -3.14 -1.51
CA GLY A 81 20.78 -2.16 -2.57
C GLY A 81 19.49 -1.43 -2.98
N GLN A 82 18.44 -2.17 -3.33
CA GLN A 82 17.13 -1.64 -3.70
C GLN A 82 15.98 -2.61 -3.45
N ALA A 83 14.79 -2.07 -3.22
CA ALA A 83 13.51 -2.77 -3.22
C ALA A 83 12.49 -1.99 -4.07
N THR A 84 11.51 -2.68 -4.62
CA THR A 84 10.40 -2.05 -5.35
C THR A 84 9.07 -2.49 -4.77
N LEU A 85 8.13 -1.55 -4.68
CA LEU A 85 6.75 -1.80 -4.25
C LEU A 85 5.81 -1.25 -5.32
N LYS A 86 4.86 -2.05 -5.76
CA LYS A 86 3.67 -1.54 -6.45
C LYS A 86 2.55 -1.41 -5.43
N GLN A 87 1.95 -0.23 -5.38
CA GLN A 87 0.77 0.04 -4.57
C GLN A 87 -0.31 0.62 -5.47
N GLN A 88 -1.45 -0.05 -5.53
CA GLN A 88 -2.63 0.41 -6.23
C GLN A 88 -3.60 1.04 -5.24
N TYR A 89 -4.16 2.17 -5.65
CA TYR A 89 -5.19 2.94 -4.97
C TYR A 89 -6.42 2.88 -5.84
N GLU A 90 -7.55 2.47 -5.28
CA GLU A 90 -8.85 2.37 -5.96
C GLU A 90 -9.90 3.07 -5.10
N TRP A 91 -10.75 3.89 -5.71
CA TRP A 91 -11.83 4.58 -5.01
C TRP A 91 -13.15 3.86 -5.25
N ASN A 92 -13.70 3.28 -4.19
CA ASN A 92 -15.02 2.66 -4.17
C ASN A 92 -16.08 3.76 -4.03
N LEU A 93 -16.54 4.25 -5.18
CA LEU A 93 -17.58 5.29 -5.30
C LEU A 93 -18.93 4.86 -4.72
#